data_AF-A0AA38LQZ4-F1
#
_entry.id   AF-A0AA38LQZ4-F1
#
_cell.length_a   1.000
_cell.length_b   1.000
_cell.length_c   1.000
_cell.angle_alpha   90.00
_cell.angle_beta   90.00
_cell.angle_gamma   90.00
#
_symmetry.space_group_name_H-M   'P 1'
#
loop_
_entity.id
_entity.type
_entity.pdbx_description
1 polymer ?
#
loop_
_entity_poly.entity_id
_entity_poly.type
_entity_poly.pdbx_seq_one_letter_code
_entity_poly.pdbx_strand_id
1 'polypeptide(L)'
;MGASRKLQGEIDRVLKKVQEGVDVFDSIWNKVYDTENANQKEKFEADLKKEIKKLQRYRDQIKTWIQSSEIKDKKALLDARKLIEREMERFKVCEKETKTKAFSKEGLGQQPKTDPREKAKGETRDWLNNMVIFECLHDILALLHQILAAGTLLSGITILTKEKAS
;
A
#
# COMPACT_ATOMS: atom_id res chain seq x y z
N MET A 1 -6.66 17.21 28.47
CA MET A 1 -5.35 17.46 27.83
C MET A 1 -4.47 16.20 27.62
N GLY A 2 -4.72 15.06 28.29
CA GLY A 2 -3.85 13.87 28.16
C GLY A 2 -3.99 13.06 26.86
N ALA A 3 -5.18 12.99 26.24
CA ALA A 3 -5.42 12.19 25.03
C ALA A 3 -4.71 12.78 23.80
N SER A 4 -4.84 14.09 23.56
CA SER A 4 -4.16 14.79 22.46
C SER A 4 -2.63 14.67 22.54
N ARG A 5 -2.05 14.72 23.74
CA ARG A 5 -0.60 14.57 23.94
C ARG A 5 -0.12 13.13 23.71
N LYS A 6 -0.94 12.11 24.03
CA LYS A 6 -0.66 10.71 23.71
C LYS A 6 -0.70 10.45 22.20
N LEU A 7 -1.71 11.01 21.51
CA LEU A 7 -1.85 10.90 20.06
C LEU A 7 -0.65 11.54 19.34
N GLN A 8 -0.21 12.73 19.77
CA GLN A 8 0.97 13.37 19.20
C GLN A 8 2.23 12.50 19.33
N GLY A 9 2.46 11.88 20.49
CA GLY A 9 3.59 10.97 20.66
C GLY A 9 3.49 9.69 19.83
N GLU A 10 2.29 9.25 19.45
CA GLU A 10 2.12 8.16 18.48
C GLU A 10 2.43 8.60 17.06
N ILE A 11 1.97 9.79 16.67
CA ILE A 11 2.27 10.42 15.38
C ILE A 11 3.79 10.54 15.20
N ASP A 12 4.50 11.13 16.17
CA ASP A 12 5.95 11.35 16.07
C ASP A 12 6.72 10.03 15.95
N ARG A 13 6.26 8.97 16.64
CA ARG A 13 6.82 7.62 16.52
C ARG A 13 6.60 7.01 15.14
N VAL A 14 5.41 7.16 14.56
CA VAL A 14 5.12 6.65 13.23
C VAL A 14 5.90 7.43 12.17
N LEU A 15 5.97 8.76 12.27
CA LEU A 15 6.78 9.59 11.38
C LEU A 15 8.25 9.16 11.39
N LYS A 16 8.82 8.85 12.57
CA LYS A 16 10.18 8.33 12.68
C LYS A 16 10.33 6.96 11.99
N LYS A 17 9.38 6.04 12.20
CA LYS A 17 9.39 4.73 11.53
C LYS A 17 9.25 4.82 10.02
N VAL A 18 8.52 5.82 9.51
CA VAL A 18 8.44 6.07 8.07
C VAL A 18 9.81 6.46 7.53
N GLN A 19 10.53 7.36 8.20
CA GLN A 19 11.88 7.74 7.80
C GLN A 19 12.84 6.54 7.83
N GLU A 20 12.85 5.79 8.93
CA GLU A 20 13.67 4.57 9.05
C GLU A 20 13.33 3.54 7.97
N GLY A 21 12.05 3.36 7.64
CA GLY A 21 11.60 2.46 6.57
C GLY A 21 12.05 2.90 5.19
N VAL A 22 12.10 4.21 4.91
CA VAL A 22 12.64 4.77 3.66
C VAL A 22 14.15 4.54 3.56
N ASP A 23 14.89 4.80 4.64
CA ASP A 23 16.34 4.59 4.66
C ASP A 23 16.70 3.09 4.48
N VAL A 24 15.92 2.20 5.10
CA VAL A 24 16.06 0.74 4.92
C VAL A 24 15.72 0.34 3.49
N PHE A 25 14.64 0.90 2.92
CA PHE A 25 14.26 0.66 1.53
C PHE A 25 15.41 1.02 0.57
N ASP A 26 16.01 2.20 0.73
CA ASP A 26 17.16 2.65 -0.06
C ASP A 26 18.40 1.77 0.15
N SER A 27 18.66 1.32 1.39
CA SER A 27 19.78 0.41 1.66
C SER A 27 19.62 -0.94 0.97
N ILE A 28 18.43 -1.54 1.03
CA ILE A 28 18.16 -2.83 0.37
C ILE A 28 18.17 -2.63 -1.15
N TRP A 29 17.63 -1.51 -1.62
CA TRP A 29 17.63 -1.15 -3.04
C TRP A 29 19.03 -1.17 -3.61
N ASN A 30 19.96 -0.43 -3.02
CA ASN A 30 21.35 -0.41 -3.49
C ASN A 30 21.95 -1.82 -3.51
N LYS A 31 21.67 -2.65 -2.50
CA LYS A 31 22.13 -4.05 -2.47
C LYS A 31 21.56 -4.91 -3.61
N VAL A 32 20.33 -4.69 -4.06
CA VAL A 32 19.76 -5.40 -5.23
C VAL A 32 20.52 -5.07 -6.51
N TYR A 33 20.95 -3.82 -6.68
CA TYR A 33 21.69 -3.37 -7.87
C TYR A 33 23.17 -3.72 -7.83
N ASP A 34 23.79 -3.71 -6.65
CA ASP A 34 25.21 -4.02 -6.47
C ASP A 34 25.50 -5.53 -6.47
N THR A 35 24.51 -6.36 -6.14
CA THR A 35 24.71 -7.81 -6.02
C THR A 35 24.51 -8.53 -7.35
N GLU A 36 25.55 -9.24 -7.81
CA GLU A 36 25.49 -10.12 -8.99
C GLU A 36 25.00 -11.55 -8.67
N ASN A 37 24.91 -11.90 -7.38
CA ASN A 37 24.47 -13.21 -6.91
C ASN A 37 22.94 -13.34 -6.96
N ALA A 38 22.44 -14.27 -7.78
CA ALA A 38 21.01 -14.50 -8.01
C ALA A 38 20.21 -14.82 -6.72
N ASN A 39 20.73 -15.69 -5.84
CA ASN A 39 20.01 -16.07 -4.61
C ASN A 39 19.90 -14.89 -3.63
N GLN A 40 20.93 -14.06 -3.55
CA GLN A 40 20.92 -12.87 -2.69
C GLN A 40 20.00 -11.79 -3.28
N LYS A 41 20.01 -11.64 -4.60
CA LYS A 41 19.13 -10.72 -5.31
C LYS A 41 17.65 -11.02 -5.06
N GLU A 42 17.24 -12.29 -5.19
CA GLU A 42 15.86 -12.70 -4.91
C GLU A 42 15.46 -12.46 -3.44
N LYS A 43 16.39 -12.70 -2.50
CA LYS A 43 16.18 -12.38 -1.08
C LYS A 43 15.97 -10.88 -0.86
N PHE A 44 16.80 -10.03 -1.46
CA PHE A 44 16.68 -8.58 -1.33
C PHE A 44 15.42 -8.04 -2.01
N GLU A 45 14.99 -8.61 -3.15
CA GLU A 45 13.70 -8.29 -3.77
C GLU A 45 12.51 -8.65 -2.86
N ALA A 46 12.57 -9.81 -2.20
CA ALA A 46 11.55 -10.20 -1.23
C ALA A 46 11.51 -9.24 -0.02
N ASP A 47 12.68 -8.78 0.45
CA ASP A 47 12.78 -7.85 1.58
C ASP A 47 12.34 -6.43 1.20
N LEU A 48 12.65 -5.94 -0.02
CA LEU A 48 12.07 -4.70 -0.55
C LEU A 48 10.54 -4.75 -0.59
N LYS A 49 9.98 -5.88 -1.04
CA LYS A 49 8.52 -6.07 -1.08
C LYS A 49 7.89 -6.10 0.31
N LYS A 50 8.59 -6.57 1.33
CA LYS A 50 8.12 -6.49 2.72
C LYS A 50 8.17 -5.06 3.23
N GLU A 51 9.25 -4.34 2.96
CA GLU A 51 9.42 -2.96 3.45
C GLU A 51 8.41 -2.01 2.80
N ILE A 52 8.15 -2.16 1.50
CA ILE A 52 7.13 -1.34 0.83
C ILE A 52 5.71 -1.59 1.38
N LYS A 53 5.40 -2.83 1.75
CA LYS A 53 4.13 -3.16 2.41
C LYS A 53 4.02 -2.55 3.81
N LYS A 54 5.13 -2.36 4.54
CA LYS A 54 5.11 -1.66 5.84
C LYS A 54 4.86 -0.16 5.65
N LEU A 55 5.56 0.46 4.70
CA LEU A 55 5.37 1.86 4.36
C LEU A 55 3.90 2.13 3.94
N GLN A 56 3.28 1.23 3.17
CA GLN A 56 1.84 1.30 2.86
C GLN A 56 0.95 1.34 4.11
N ARG A 57 1.20 0.47 5.10
CA ARG A 57 0.42 0.48 6.36
C ARG A 57 0.56 1.80 7.12
N TYR A 58 1.77 2.38 7.15
CA TYR A 58 1.97 3.70 7.75
C TYR A 58 1.26 4.80 6.97
N ARG A 59 1.24 4.74 5.62
CA ARG A 59 0.50 5.69 4.79
C ARG A 59 -1.00 5.66 5.08
N ASP A 60 -1.59 4.49 5.26
CA ASP A 60 -3.01 4.36 5.58
C ASP A 60 -3.32 4.82 7.01
N GLN A 61 -2.45 4.51 7.99
CA GLN A 61 -2.55 5.05 9.34
C GLN A 61 -2.44 6.59 9.35
N ILE A 62 -1.53 7.15 8.56
CA ILE A 62 -1.39 8.61 8.40
C ILE A 62 -2.65 9.20 7.72
N LYS A 63 -3.25 8.50 6.74
CA LYS A 63 -4.50 8.93 6.09
C LYS A 63 -5.65 9.05 7.09
N THR A 64 -5.81 8.10 8.02
CA THR A 64 -6.85 8.18 9.06
C THR A 64 -6.63 9.36 10.01
N TRP A 65 -5.36 9.63 10.38
CA TRP A 65 -5.01 10.80 11.18
C TRP A 65 -5.26 12.12 10.46
N ILE A 66 -4.96 12.21 9.16
CA ILE A 66 -5.28 13.40 8.36
C ILE A 66 -6.80 13.65 8.31
N GLN A 67 -7.63 12.62 8.30
CA GLN A 67 -9.09 12.74 8.32
C GLN A 67 -9.64 13.09 9.72
N SER A 68 -8.87 12.85 10.78
CA SER A 68 -9.26 13.21 12.14
C SER A 68 -9.32 14.73 12.35
N SER A 69 -10.34 15.19 13.08
CA SER A 69 -10.51 16.58 13.49
C SER A 69 -9.72 16.94 14.76
N GLU A 70 -9.17 15.94 15.47
CA GLU A 70 -8.39 16.15 16.69
C GLU A 70 -6.98 16.70 16.43
N ILE A 71 -6.50 16.57 15.19
CA ILE A 71 -5.17 17.00 14.76
C ILE A 71 -5.26 18.36 14.08
N LYS A 72 -4.63 19.35 14.71
CA LYS A 72 -4.64 20.74 14.25
C LYS A 72 -3.61 21.00 13.16
N ASP A 73 -2.38 20.51 13.34
CA ASP A 73 -1.32 20.62 12.34
C ASP A 73 -1.15 19.29 11.59
N LYS A 74 -1.48 19.29 10.31
CA LYS A 74 -1.42 18.13 9.42
C LYS A 74 -0.23 18.19 8.47
N LYS A 75 0.61 19.22 8.53
CA LYS A 75 1.68 19.44 7.57
C LYS A 75 2.66 18.27 7.51
N ALA A 76 3.20 17.88 8.68
CA ALA A 76 4.13 16.75 8.78
C ALA A 76 3.53 15.41 8.31
N LEU A 77 2.23 15.19 8.57
CA LEU A 77 1.51 14.00 8.12
C LEU A 77 1.35 13.98 6.59
N LEU A 78 1.02 15.12 5.99
CA LEU A 78 0.90 15.26 4.53
C LEU A 78 2.25 15.05 3.85
N ASP A 79 3.33 15.60 4.40
CA ASP A 79 4.68 15.46 3.86
C ASP A 79 5.15 13.99 3.95
N ALA A 80 4.91 13.32 5.08
CA ALA A 80 5.21 11.89 5.21
C ALA A 80 4.38 11.01 4.28
N ARG A 81 3.09 11.32 4.07
CA ARG A 81 2.24 10.61 3.10
C ARG A 81 2.80 10.73 1.68
N LYS A 82 3.19 11.94 1.27
CA LYS A 82 3.81 12.19 -0.05
C LYS A 82 5.14 11.45 -0.20
N LEU A 83 5.96 11.44 0.85
CA LEU A 83 7.23 10.72 0.88
C LEU A 83 7.01 9.23 0.59
N ILE A 84 6.05 8.60 1.28
CA ILE A 84 5.73 7.18 1.08
C ILE A 84 5.19 6.93 -0.33
N GLU A 85 4.28 7.78 -0.82
CA GLU A 85 3.71 7.63 -2.17
C GLU A 85 4.79 7.69 -3.26
N ARG A 86 5.79 8.57 -3.10
CA ARG A 86 6.94 8.64 -4.01
C ARG A 86 7.78 7.37 -3.99
N GLU A 87 8.10 6.83 -2.82
CA GLU A 87 8.88 5.58 -2.76
C GLU A 87 8.09 4.36 -3.27
N MET A 88 6.76 4.36 -3.10
CA MET A 88 5.88 3.36 -3.72
C MET A 88 5.92 3.40 -5.25
N GLU A 89 5.95 4.59 -5.83
CA GLU A 89 6.07 4.76 -7.27
C GLU A 89 7.45 4.31 -7.77
N ARG A 90 8.51 4.68 -7.06
CA ARG A 90 9.88 4.25 -7.35
C ARG A 90 10.03 2.72 -7.31
N PHE A 91 9.40 2.06 -6.33
CA PHE A 91 9.35 0.59 -6.29
C PHE A 91 8.64 -0.02 -7.51
N LYS A 92 7.49 0.54 -7.93
CA LYS A 92 6.73 0.03 -9.09
C LYS A 92 7.54 0.08 -10.39
N VAL A 93 8.25 1.18 -10.63
CA VAL A 93 9.08 1.36 -11.84
C VAL A 93 10.15 0.27 -11.91
N CYS A 94 10.89 0.02 -10.83
CA CYS A 94 11.94 -1.01 -10.87
C CYS A 94 11.44 -2.44 -10.72
N GLU A 95 10.30 -2.67 -10.09
CA GLU A 95 9.68 -4.00 -10.13
C GLU A 95 9.30 -4.35 -11.59
N LYS A 96 8.80 -3.37 -12.36
CA LYS A 96 8.51 -3.52 -13.80
C LYS A 96 9.80 -3.79 -14.59
N GLU A 97 10.85 -2.99 -14.39
CA GLU A 97 12.11 -3.19 -15.11
C GLU A 97 12.83 -4.50 -14.76
N THR A 98 12.85 -4.89 -13.49
CA THR A 98 13.54 -6.10 -13.03
C THR A 98 12.81 -7.36 -13.50
N LYS A 99 11.47 -7.36 -13.46
CA LYS A 99 10.66 -8.44 -14.03
C LYS A 99 10.79 -8.51 -15.55
N THR A 100 10.70 -7.39 -16.27
CA THR A 100 10.84 -7.41 -17.74
C THR A 100 12.24 -7.86 -18.19
N LYS A 101 13.30 -7.49 -17.46
CA LYS A 101 14.66 -8.02 -17.71
C LYS A 101 14.81 -9.50 -17.37
N ALA A 102 14.13 -10.00 -16.33
CA ALA A 102 14.11 -11.43 -15.99
C ALA A 102 13.39 -12.27 -17.07
N PHE A 103 12.25 -11.81 -17.59
CA PHE A 103 11.56 -12.46 -18.71
C PHE A 103 12.34 -12.38 -20.03
N SER A 104 13.13 -11.31 -20.24
CA SER A 104 13.87 -11.11 -21.48
C SER A 104 15.13 -11.99 -21.62
N LYS A 105 15.56 -12.71 -20.56
CA LYS A 105 16.70 -13.64 -20.61
C LYS A 105 16.29 -15.10 -20.87
N GLU A 106 15.06 -15.48 -20.54
CA GLU A 106 14.46 -16.79 -20.92
C GLU A 106 13.78 -16.76 -22.31
N GLY A 107 13.61 -15.58 -22.90
CA GLY A 107 12.89 -15.37 -24.16
C GLY A 107 13.70 -15.43 -25.47
N LEU A 108 14.98 -15.80 -25.45
CA LEU A 108 15.81 -16.00 -26.66
C LEU A 108 15.51 -17.32 -27.39
N GLY A 109 14.32 -17.89 -27.19
CA GLY A 109 13.85 -19.06 -27.91
C GLY A 109 12.97 -18.72 -29.12
N GLN A 110 12.01 -17.80 -28.98
CA GLN A 110 11.05 -17.50 -30.05
C GLN A 110 10.42 -16.10 -29.89
N GLN A 111 10.78 -15.19 -30.78
CA GLN A 111 9.98 -14.03 -31.17
C GLN A 111 10.12 -13.88 -32.70
N PRO A 112 9.18 -13.24 -33.43
CA PRO A 112 7.86 -12.76 -33.03
C PRO A 112 6.76 -13.13 -34.05
N LYS A 113 5.48 -13.01 -33.69
CA LYS A 113 4.47 -12.25 -34.47
C LYS A 113 3.32 -11.87 -33.53
N THR A 114 3.33 -10.66 -33.00
CA THR A 114 2.14 -10.08 -32.35
C THR A 114 1.72 -8.81 -33.08
N ASP A 115 0.44 -8.80 -33.42
CA ASP A 115 -0.26 -7.93 -34.36
C ASP A 115 -0.45 -6.49 -33.83
N PRO A 116 -0.33 -5.44 -34.67
CA PRO A 116 -0.41 -4.02 -34.24
C PRO A 116 -1.70 -3.61 -33.48
N ARG A 117 -2.76 -4.41 -33.52
CA ARG A 117 -4.04 -4.12 -32.83
C ARG A 117 -4.05 -4.35 -31.32
N GLU A 118 -3.11 -5.14 -30.76
CA GLU A 118 -3.06 -5.40 -29.31
C GLU A 118 -2.33 -4.30 -28.52
N LYS A 119 -1.48 -3.51 -29.19
CA LYS A 119 -0.66 -2.47 -28.56
C LYS A 119 -1.51 -1.34 -27.96
N ALA A 120 -2.62 -0.98 -28.62
CA ALA A 120 -3.53 0.07 -28.17
C ALA A 120 -4.44 -0.35 -26.99
N LYS A 121 -4.69 -1.65 -26.80
CA LYS A 121 -5.48 -2.14 -25.64
C LYS A 121 -4.68 -2.16 -24.34
N GLY A 122 -3.35 -2.26 -24.41
CA GLY A 122 -2.46 -2.19 -23.25
C GLY A 122 -2.42 -0.81 -22.60
N GLU A 123 -2.32 0.25 -23.40
CA GLU A 123 -2.19 1.63 -22.91
C GLU A 123 -3.43 2.12 -22.15
N THR A 124 -4.62 1.76 -22.62
CA THR A 124 -5.89 2.12 -21.95
C THR A 124 -6.11 1.30 -20.66
N ARG A 125 -5.59 0.06 -20.62
CA ARG A 125 -5.68 -0.85 -19.47
C ARG A 125 -4.67 -0.50 -18.38
N ASP A 126 -3.50 0.04 -18.73
CA ASP A 126 -2.54 0.63 -17.79
C ASP A 126 -3.04 1.97 -17.21
N TRP A 127 -3.84 2.74 -17.96
CA TRP A 127 -4.46 3.98 -17.45
C TRP A 127 -5.59 3.71 -16.44
N LEU A 128 -6.49 2.76 -16.72
CA LEU A 128 -7.58 2.35 -15.81
C LEU A 128 -7.11 1.64 -14.54
N ASN A 129 -6.06 0.80 -14.63
CA ASN A 129 -5.47 0.15 -13.45
C ASN A 129 -4.75 1.14 -12.52
N ASN A 130 -4.21 2.24 -13.06
CA ASN A 130 -3.52 3.24 -12.26
C ASN A 130 -4.47 4.18 -11.50
N MET A 131 -5.70 4.41 -11.95
CA MET A 131 -6.63 5.34 -11.28
C MET A 131 -7.69 4.70 -10.37
N VAL A 132 -8.17 3.47 -10.63
CA VAL A 132 -9.45 3.00 -10.05
C VAL A 132 -9.31 1.91 -8.96
N ILE A 133 -8.25 1.09 -8.97
CA ILE A 133 -8.31 -0.20 -8.23
C ILE A 133 -7.82 -0.12 -6.78
N PHE A 134 -6.83 0.71 -6.45
CA PHE A 134 -6.23 0.65 -5.10
C PHE A 134 -6.97 1.44 -4.02
N GLU A 135 -7.61 2.57 -4.34
CA GLU A 135 -8.38 3.31 -3.34
C GLU A 135 -9.84 2.82 -3.25
N CYS A 136 -10.48 2.42 -4.35
CA CYS A 136 -11.91 2.13 -4.33
C CYS A 136 -12.27 0.76 -3.72
N LEU A 137 -11.42 -0.27 -3.88
CA LEU A 137 -11.75 -1.62 -3.41
C LEU A 137 -11.62 -1.76 -1.88
N HIS A 138 -10.67 -1.04 -1.28
CA HIS A 138 -10.50 -1.01 0.17
C HIS A 138 -11.66 -0.26 0.84
N ASP A 139 -12.08 0.87 0.26
CA ASP A 139 -13.18 1.67 0.79
C ASP A 139 -14.53 0.94 0.65
N ILE A 140 -14.76 0.17 -0.42
CA ILE A 140 -15.96 -0.66 -0.59
C ILE A 140 -15.97 -1.86 0.37
N LEU A 141 -14.84 -2.53 0.60
CA LEU A 141 -14.75 -3.64 1.56
C LEU A 141 -14.96 -3.16 3.01
N ALA A 142 -14.43 -2.00 3.36
CA ALA A 142 -14.64 -1.40 4.69
C ALA A 142 -16.12 -1.07 4.93
N LEU A 143 -16.80 -0.48 3.94
CA LEU A 143 -18.24 -0.19 4.01
C LEU A 143 -19.10 -1.46 4.13
N LEU A 144 -18.77 -2.52 3.39
CA LEU A 144 -19.48 -3.80 3.45
C LEU A 144 -19.35 -4.47 4.82
N HIS A 145 -18.16 -4.43 5.43
CA HIS A 145 -17.94 -4.99 6.77
C HIS A 145 -18.71 -4.21 7.85
N GLN A 146 -18.81 -2.89 7.69
CA GLN A 146 -19.52 -2.02 8.63
C GLN A 146 -21.05 -2.21 8.53
N ILE A 147 -21.57 -2.42 7.32
CA ILE A 147 -22.98 -2.76 7.08
C ILE A 147 -23.32 -4.15 7.64
N LEU A 148 -22.44 -5.15 7.46
CA LEU A 148 -22.66 -6.49 8.04
C LEU A 148 -22.66 -6.48 9.58
N ALA A 149 -21.75 -5.73 10.20
CA ALA A 149 -21.66 -5.60 11.65
C ALA A 149 -22.88 -4.87 12.25
N ALA A 150 -23.44 -3.87 11.55
CA ALA A 150 -24.66 -3.21 11.97
C ALA A 150 -25.90 -4.13 11.87
N GLY A 151 -25.96 -4.98 10.85
CA GLY A 151 -27.05 -5.94 10.63
C GLY A 151 -27.13 -7.03 11.71
N THR A 152 -25.99 -7.57 12.17
CA THR A 152 -25.95 -8.56 13.26
C THR A 152 -26.31 -7.97 14.62
N LEU A 153 -25.93 -6.72 14.90
CA LEU A 153 -26.33 -6.03 16.14
C LEU A 153 -27.83 -5.76 16.21
N LEU A 154 -28.46 -5.36 15.10
CA LEU A 154 -29.91 -5.15 15.03
C LEU A 154 -30.71 -6.45 15.21
N SER A 155 -30.22 -7.57 14.65
CA SER A 155 -30.82 -8.88 14.84
C SER A 155 -30.71 -9.37 16.30
N GLY A 156 -29.54 -9.18 16.94
CA GLY A 156 -29.34 -9.53 18.35
C GLY A 156 -30.18 -8.69 19.32
N ILE A 157 -30.37 -7.40 19.05
CA ILE A 157 -31.23 -6.52 19.86
C ILE A 157 -32.71 -6.95 19.75
N THR A 158 -33.17 -7.34 18.56
CA THR A 158 -34.56 -7.77 18.34
C THR A 158 -34.88 -9.08 19.07
N ILE A 159 -33.91 -10.01 19.15
CA ILE A 159 -34.08 -11.29 19.87
C ILE A 159 -34.12 -11.04 21.39
N LEU A 160 -33.22 -10.21 21.93
CA LEU A 160 -33.19 -9.87 23.36
C LEU A 160 -34.46 -9.12 23.84
N THR A 161 -35.11 -8.34 22.97
CA THR A 161 -36.38 -7.68 23.33
C THR A 161 -37.59 -8.63 23.33
N LYS A 162 -37.53 -9.76 22.61
CA LYS A 162 -38.60 -10.78 22.65
C LYS A 162 -38.49 -11.69 23.87
N GLU A 163 -37.29 -11.95 24.37
CA GLU A 163 -37.07 -12.85 25.52
C GLU A 163 -37.33 -12.17 26.88
N LYS A 164 -37.25 -10.83 26.97
CA LYS A 164 -37.67 -10.07 28.17
C LYS A 164 -39.16 -9.71 28.22
N ALA A 165 -39.93 -10.05 27.18
CA ALA A 165 -41.35 -9.74 27.08
C ALA A 165 -42.26 -10.98 27.23
N SER A 166 -41.70 -12.11 27.67
CA SER A 166 -42.45 -13.33 28.02
C SER A 166 -42.29 -13.72 29.48
#